data_AF-A0A8C7SFW2-F1
#
_entry.id   AF-A0A8C7SFW2-F1
#
_cell.length_a   1.000
_cell.length_b   1.000
_cell.length_c   1.000
_cell.angle_alpha   90.00
_cell.angle_beta   90.00
_cell.angle_gamma   90.00
#
_symmetry.space_group_name_H-M   'P 1'
#
loop_
_entity.id
_entity.type
_entity.pdbx_description
1 polymer ?
#
loop_
_entity_poly.entity_id
_entity_poly.type
_entity_poly.pdbx_seq_one_letter_code
_entity_poly.pdbx_strand_id
1 'polypeptide(L)'
;MNTDMIPKFTSKDEEIDFWKTLSLKYQKNCQEAQEELLEFQEGSRELEVELETQLGQAEHRTRVLHSENSRLKKEVDSLKEKLEQQYAQSYKQINMLEDDLGQTRGIKEKLHKYVRELEQSNDDLERAKRATIVSLEDFEQRLNHAIERNAFLESELDEKEFVLVSVQRLKDEARDLRQELAVRERNTDVTRMSAPTSPTQEDNDKMDYSVQASLSLPATPLAKSLDNAFANPTELSNGLGNSLTPSARISALNIVSDLLQKVGALESKLTACRNFAKDQKARNSYAITENGNVINYSTTPSLTHTHTHITHL
;
A
#
# COMPACT_ATOMS: atom_id res chain seq x y z
N MET A 1 -85.05 -15.97 77.06
CA MET A 1 -86.28 -16.78 77.11
C MET A 1 -87.37 -15.91 77.68
N ASN A 2 -88.36 -15.53 76.88
CA ASN A 2 -89.53 -14.84 77.39
C ASN A 2 -90.57 -15.90 77.74
N THR A 3 -90.95 -16.01 79.02
CA THR A 3 -92.11 -16.78 79.42
C THR A 3 -93.36 -15.96 79.08
N ASP A 4 -93.91 -16.20 77.90
CA ASP A 4 -95.19 -15.61 77.50
C ASP A 4 -96.27 -16.01 78.52
N MET A 5 -96.73 -15.03 79.29
CA MET A 5 -97.86 -15.20 80.21
C MET A 5 -99.11 -15.42 79.37
N ILE A 6 -99.61 -16.66 79.34
CA ILE A 6 -100.87 -17.01 78.68
C ILE A 6 -101.98 -16.06 79.20
N PRO A 7 -102.62 -15.27 78.32
CA PRO A 7 -103.65 -14.33 78.76
C PRO A 7 -104.84 -15.06 79.42
N LYS A 8 -105.54 -14.37 80.33
CA LYS A 8 -106.80 -14.87 80.89
C LYS A 8 -107.95 -14.44 80.00
N PHE A 9 -108.51 -15.39 79.26
CA PHE A 9 -109.63 -15.18 78.35
C PHE A 9 -110.97 -15.10 79.10
N THR A 10 -111.90 -14.29 78.59
CA THR A 10 -113.26 -14.10 79.11
C THR A 10 -114.28 -15.02 78.46
N SER A 11 -114.00 -15.50 77.24
CA SER A 11 -114.75 -16.54 76.53
C SER A 11 -113.79 -17.54 75.86
N LYS A 12 -114.28 -18.76 75.58
CA LYS A 12 -113.55 -19.74 74.76
C LYS A 12 -113.34 -19.25 73.33
N ASP A 13 -114.23 -18.43 72.79
CA ASP A 13 -114.05 -17.86 71.44
C ASP A 13 -112.89 -16.86 71.40
N GLU A 14 -112.68 -16.10 72.48
CA GLU A 14 -111.54 -15.17 72.63
C GLU A 14 -110.21 -15.93 72.79
N GLU A 15 -110.21 -17.05 73.52
CA GLU A 15 -109.08 -17.98 73.59
C GLU A 15 -108.74 -18.55 72.20
N ILE A 16 -109.75 -19.03 71.47
CA ILE A 16 -109.59 -19.59 70.13
C ILE A 16 -109.04 -18.53 69.15
N ASP A 17 -109.53 -17.30 69.21
CA ASP A 17 -109.12 -16.24 68.27
C ASP A 17 -107.73 -15.67 68.60
N PHE A 18 -107.36 -15.60 69.89
CA PHE A 18 -105.98 -15.32 70.31
C PHE A 18 -105.02 -16.40 69.79
N TRP A 19 -105.28 -17.69 70.02
CA TRP A 19 -104.39 -18.76 69.57
C TRP A 19 -104.33 -18.89 68.04
N LYS A 20 -105.42 -18.59 67.31
CA LYS A 20 -105.42 -18.45 65.84
C LYS A 20 -104.55 -17.28 65.39
N THR A 21 -104.71 -16.10 65.98
CA THR A 21 -103.94 -14.90 65.61
C THR A 21 -102.46 -15.11 65.90
N LEU A 22 -102.12 -15.75 67.02
CA LEU A 22 -100.75 -16.06 67.40
C LEU A 22 -100.13 -17.14 66.51
N SER A 23 -100.87 -18.18 66.12
CA SER A 23 -100.37 -19.19 65.17
C SER A 23 -100.21 -18.62 63.75
N LEU A 24 -101.12 -17.77 63.29
CA LEU A 24 -101.01 -17.07 62.00
C LEU A 24 -99.81 -16.12 61.98
N LYS A 25 -99.53 -15.44 63.10
CA LYS A 25 -98.33 -14.63 63.28
C LYS A 25 -97.06 -15.49 63.23
N TYR A 26 -96.99 -16.59 63.99
CA TYR A 26 -95.82 -17.47 63.96
C TYR A 26 -95.62 -18.14 62.59
N GLN A 27 -96.69 -18.51 61.89
CA GLN A 27 -96.65 -18.99 60.51
C GLN A 27 -96.07 -17.94 59.58
N LYS A 28 -96.56 -16.69 59.64
CA LYS A 28 -96.05 -15.58 58.84
C LYS A 28 -94.57 -15.32 59.15
N ASN A 29 -94.19 -15.18 60.42
CA ASN A 29 -92.80 -14.97 60.83
C ASN A 29 -91.86 -16.12 60.38
N CYS A 30 -92.36 -17.37 60.37
CA CYS A 30 -91.63 -18.52 59.86
C CYS A 30 -91.44 -18.46 58.34
N GLN A 31 -92.44 -17.98 57.61
CA GLN A 31 -92.36 -17.77 56.15
C GLN A 31 -91.40 -16.62 55.81
N GLU A 32 -91.50 -15.47 56.49
CA GLU A 32 -90.58 -14.34 56.28
C GLU A 32 -89.12 -14.75 56.53
N ALA A 33 -88.83 -15.51 57.59
CA ALA A 33 -87.49 -16.05 57.87
C ALA A 33 -87.05 -17.15 56.88
N GLN A 34 -87.98 -17.85 56.23
CA GLN A 34 -87.68 -18.81 55.17
C GLN A 34 -87.33 -18.08 53.85
N GLU A 35 -88.03 -17.00 53.54
CA GLU A 35 -87.78 -16.14 52.38
C GLU A 35 -86.43 -15.41 52.52
N GLU A 36 -86.13 -14.83 53.68
CA GLU A 36 -84.82 -14.23 54.01
C GLU A 36 -83.66 -15.25 53.90
N LEU A 37 -83.85 -16.47 54.38
CA LEU A 37 -82.84 -17.54 54.27
C LEU A 37 -82.60 -17.96 52.81
N LEU A 38 -83.63 -17.97 51.96
CA LEU A 38 -83.50 -18.29 50.55
C LEU A 38 -82.77 -17.17 49.79
N GLU A 39 -83.09 -15.90 50.04
CA GLU A 39 -82.37 -14.76 49.46
C GLU A 39 -80.89 -14.76 49.88
N PHE A 40 -80.59 -15.04 51.16
CA PHE A 40 -79.20 -15.17 51.63
C PHE A 40 -78.45 -16.33 50.96
N GLN A 41 -79.11 -17.48 50.75
CA GLN A 41 -78.51 -18.63 50.06
C GLN A 41 -78.26 -18.34 48.57
N GLU A 42 -79.20 -17.69 47.88
CA GLU A 42 -79.07 -17.31 46.47
C GLU A 42 -77.94 -16.29 46.28
N GLY A 43 -77.91 -15.23 47.08
CA GLY A 43 -76.84 -14.21 47.05
C GLY A 43 -75.46 -14.73 47.45
N SER A 44 -75.38 -15.68 48.39
CA SER A 44 -74.12 -16.35 48.74
C SER A 44 -73.57 -17.16 47.56
N ARG A 45 -74.43 -17.94 46.88
CA ARG A 45 -74.08 -18.72 45.70
C ARG A 45 -73.68 -17.84 44.50
N GLU A 46 -74.35 -16.70 44.30
CA GLU A 46 -73.95 -15.74 43.25
C GLU A 46 -72.57 -15.14 43.53
N LEU A 47 -72.27 -14.79 44.79
CA LEU A 47 -70.96 -14.32 45.21
C LEU A 47 -69.87 -15.39 45.04
N GLU A 48 -70.17 -16.66 45.36
CA GLU A 48 -69.25 -17.78 45.11
C GLU A 48 -68.91 -17.92 43.62
N VAL A 49 -69.91 -17.88 42.73
CA VAL A 49 -69.71 -17.98 41.27
C VAL A 49 -68.89 -16.80 40.71
N GLU A 50 -69.10 -15.58 41.22
CA GLU A 50 -68.28 -14.42 40.82
C GLU A 50 -66.83 -14.55 41.32
N LEU A 51 -66.62 -15.03 42.56
CA LEU A 51 -65.28 -15.27 43.10
C LEU A 51 -64.54 -16.38 42.37
N GLU A 52 -65.20 -17.49 42.04
CA GLU A 52 -64.66 -18.56 41.19
C GLU A 52 -64.29 -18.04 39.79
N THR A 53 -65.15 -17.19 39.21
CA THR A 53 -64.91 -16.55 37.91
C THR A 53 -63.69 -15.63 37.94
N GLN A 54 -63.55 -14.79 38.97
CA GLN A 54 -62.38 -13.93 39.16
C GLN A 54 -61.09 -14.73 39.39
N LEU A 55 -61.16 -15.80 40.20
CA LEU A 55 -60.03 -16.71 40.46
C LEU A 55 -59.58 -17.41 39.16
N GLY A 56 -60.50 -18.02 38.41
CA GLY A 56 -60.20 -18.67 37.15
C GLY A 56 -59.57 -17.73 36.10
N GLN A 57 -60.03 -16.47 36.05
CA GLN A 57 -59.38 -15.42 35.24
C GLN A 57 -57.96 -15.09 35.74
N ALA A 58 -57.75 -14.96 37.06
CA ALA A 58 -56.44 -14.67 37.64
C ALA A 58 -55.43 -15.82 37.40
N GLU A 59 -55.85 -17.07 37.54
CA GLU A 59 -55.06 -18.24 37.19
C GLU A 59 -54.75 -18.32 35.68
N HIS A 60 -55.70 -17.94 34.83
CA HIS A 60 -55.48 -17.89 33.38
C HIS A 60 -54.43 -16.82 33.03
N ARG A 61 -54.57 -15.59 33.53
CA ARG A 61 -53.57 -14.52 33.38
C ARG A 61 -52.19 -14.98 33.86
N THR A 62 -52.13 -15.65 35.02
CA THR A 62 -50.88 -16.17 35.60
C THR A 62 -50.23 -17.22 34.71
N ARG A 63 -51.01 -18.16 34.15
CA ARG A 63 -50.51 -19.17 33.19
C ARG A 63 -49.98 -18.54 31.91
N VAL A 64 -50.66 -17.53 31.35
CA VAL A 64 -50.22 -16.81 30.14
C VAL A 64 -48.94 -16.02 30.41
N LEU A 65 -48.86 -15.28 31.53
CA LEU A 65 -47.64 -14.56 31.91
C LEU A 65 -46.46 -15.52 32.17
N HIS A 66 -46.72 -16.71 32.74
CA HIS A 66 -45.67 -17.70 32.97
C HIS A 66 -45.15 -18.34 31.67
N SER A 67 -46.02 -18.64 30.70
CA SER A 67 -45.59 -19.17 29.40
C SER A 67 -44.82 -18.13 28.60
N GLU A 68 -45.26 -16.86 28.61
CA GLU A 68 -44.54 -15.76 27.94
C GLU A 68 -43.20 -15.45 28.61
N ASN A 69 -43.13 -15.42 29.95
CA ASN A 69 -41.86 -15.29 30.67
C ASN A 69 -40.88 -16.43 30.34
N SER A 70 -41.40 -17.64 30.14
CA SER A 70 -40.63 -18.82 29.72
C SER A 70 -40.18 -18.75 28.25
N ARG A 71 -40.98 -18.12 27.38
CA ARG A 71 -40.63 -17.84 25.98
C ARG A 71 -39.50 -16.81 25.90
N LEU A 72 -39.65 -15.68 26.59
CA LEU A 72 -38.68 -14.60 26.65
C LEU A 72 -37.34 -15.04 27.25
N LYS A 73 -37.33 -15.91 28.27
CA LYS A 73 -36.09 -16.51 28.80
C LYS A 73 -35.31 -17.28 27.72
N LYS A 74 -35.99 -18.18 26.99
CA LYS A 74 -35.37 -18.95 25.89
C LYS A 74 -34.85 -18.05 24.76
N GLU A 75 -35.57 -16.96 24.46
CA GLU A 75 -35.15 -15.97 23.48
C GLU A 75 -33.88 -15.21 23.94
N VAL A 76 -33.86 -14.74 25.19
CA VAL A 76 -32.70 -14.10 25.82
C VAL A 76 -31.49 -15.04 25.85
N ASP A 77 -31.66 -16.31 26.20
CA ASP A 77 -30.55 -17.25 26.28
C ASP A 77 -30.01 -17.64 24.89
N SER A 78 -30.88 -17.76 23.87
CA SER A 78 -30.45 -17.93 22.48
C SER A 78 -29.73 -16.69 21.91
N LEU A 79 -30.10 -15.49 22.36
CA LEU A 79 -29.39 -14.26 21.98
C LEU A 79 -28.01 -14.17 22.66
N LYS A 80 -27.86 -14.60 23.92
CA LYS A 80 -26.55 -14.73 24.58
C LYS A 80 -25.64 -15.72 23.86
N GLU A 81 -26.16 -16.91 23.54
CA GLU A 81 -25.41 -17.95 22.82
C GLU A 81 -24.87 -17.45 21.47
N LYS A 82 -25.72 -16.77 20.69
CA LYS A 82 -25.32 -16.15 19.42
C LYS A 82 -24.28 -15.04 19.61
N LEU A 83 -24.45 -14.21 20.63
CA LEU A 83 -23.50 -13.13 20.95
C LEU A 83 -22.12 -13.69 21.33
N GLU A 84 -22.08 -14.71 22.19
CA GLU A 84 -20.85 -15.40 22.58
C GLU A 84 -20.18 -16.08 21.37
N GLN A 85 -20.97 -16.75 20.51
CA GLN A 85 -20.47 -17.36 19.27
C GLN A 85 -19.86 -16.31 18.33
N GLN A 86 -20.48 -15.12 18.20
CA GLN A 86 -19.94 -14.04 17.38
C GLN A 86 -18.69 -13.40 18.00
N TYR A 87 -18.61 -13.22 19.32
CA TYR A 87 -17.37 -12.78 19.97
C TYR A 87 -16.24 -13.80 19.79
N ALA A 88 -16.50 -15.09 20.01
CA ALA A 88 -15.52 -16.15 19.82
C ALA A 88 -15.07 -16.31 18.35
N GLN A 89 -15.94 -16.00 17.39
CA GLN A 89 -15.58 -15.95 15.96
C GLN A 89 -14.75 -14.71 15.62
N SER A 90 -15.17 -13.53 16.09
CA SER A 90 -14.47 -12.26 15.86
C SER A 90 -13.07 -12.25 16.48
N TYR A 91 -12.93 -12.75 17.71
CA TYR A 91 -11.63 -12.89 18.39
C TYR A 91 -10.65 -13.76 17.60
N LYS A 92 -11.11 -14.90 17.05
CA LYS A 92 -10.29 -15.75 16.18
C LYS A 92 -9.87 -15.03 14.90
N GLN A 93 -10.77 -14.26 14.28
CA GLN A 93 -10.46 -13.47 13.09
C GLN A 93 -9.45 -12.35 13.37
N ILE A 94 -9.57 -11.67 14.51
CA ILE A 94 -8.62 -10.64 14.94
C ILE A 94 -7.22 -11.24 15.11
N ASN A 95 -7.08 -12.32 15.89
CA ASN A 95 -5.79 -12.96 16.13
C ASN A 95 -5.13 -13.42 14.81
N MET A 96 -5.89 -14.02 13.88
CA MET A 96 -5.36 -14.41 12.56
C MET A 96 -4.87 -13.21 11.75
N LEU A 97 -5.61 -12.09 11.78
CA LEU A 97 -5.21 -10.87 11.08
C LEU A 97 -3.99 -10.19 11.73
N GLU A 98 -3.82 -10.31 13.04
CA GLU A 98 -2.64 -9.84 13.77
C GLU A 98 -1.40 -10.68 13.46
N ASP A 99 -1.54 -12.02 13.38
CA ASP A 99 -0.49 -12.95 12.94
C ASP A 99 -0.06 -12.67 11.48
N ASP A 100 -1.01 -12.55 10.54
CA ASP A 100 -0.73 -12.24 9.13
C ASP A 100 -0.06 -10.85 8.96
N LEU A 101 -0.48 -9.87 9.76
CA LEU A 101 0.10 -8.53 9.79
C LEU A 101 1.52 -8.54 10.41
N GLY A 102 1.77 -9.36 11.43
CA GLY A 102 3.10 -9.63 11.96
C GLY A 102 4.02 -10.29 10.93
N GLN A 103 3.53 -11.33 10.25
CA GLN A 103 4.24 -12.02 9.17
C GLN A 103 4.59 -11.05 8.03
N THR A 104 3.63 -10.25 7.58
CA THR A 104 3.79 -9.25 6.51
C THR A 104 4.84 -8.19 6.88
N ARG A 105 4.85 -7.72 8.14
CA ARG A 105 5.89 -6.81 8.65
C ARG A 105 7.27 -7.46 8.63
N GLY A 106 7.40 -8.71 9.08
CA GLY A 106 8.66 -9.46 9.05
C GLY A 106 9.17 -9.75 7.63
N ILE A 107 8.28 -9.98 6.66
CA ILE A 107 8.65 -10.12 5.24
C ILE A 107 9.14 -8.79 4.68
N LYS A 108 8.43 -7.68 4.95
CA LYS A 108 8.85 -6.33 4.55
C LYS A 108 10.24 -5.97 5.07
N GLU A 109 10.53 -6.28 6.34
CA GLU A 109 11.83 -6.01 6.95
C GLU A 109 12.96 -6.82 6.29
N LYS A 110 12.74 -8.13 6.06
CA LYS A 110 13.68 -9.00 5.33
C LYS A 110 13.97 -8.48 3.93
N LEU A 111 12.93 -8.10 3.17
CA LEU A 111 13.10 -7.52 1.83
C LEU A 111 13.86 -6.19 1.88
N HIS A 112 13.58 -5.32 2.86
CA HIS A 112 14.27 -4.04 2.99
C HIS A 112 15.75 -4.20 3.41
N LYS A 113 16.10 -5.24 4.19
CA LYS A 113 17.49 -5.63 4.45
C LYS A 113 18.16 -6.15 3.18
N TYR A 114 17.50 -7.02 2.44
CA TYR A 114 18.03 -7.62 1.20
C TYR A 114 18.27 -6.58 0.10
N VAL A 115 17.43 -5.55 -0.03
CA VAL A 115 17.67 -4.42 -0.94
C VAL A 115 19.01 -3.72 -0.63
N ARG A 116 19.30 -3.45 0.65
CA ARG A 116 20.57 -2.83 1.07
C ARG A 116 21.79 -3.72 0.79
N GLU A 117 21.63 -5.04 0.91
CA GLU A 117 22.67 -6.02 0.59
C GLU A 117 22.96 -6.06 -0.92
N LEU A 118 21.93 -5.92 -1.76
CA LEU A 118 22.07 -5.77 -3.21
C LEU A 118 22.69 -4.43 -3.61
N GLU A 119 22.28 -3.33 -2.97
CA GLU A 119 22.85 -1.98 -3.18
C GLU A 119 24.36 -1.99 -2.87
N GLN A 120 24.77 -2.52 -1.72
CA GLN A 120 26.18 -2.65 -1.36
C GLN A 120 26.95 -3.55 -2.35
N SER A 121 26.37 -4.69 -2.75
CA SER A 121 26.99 -5.60 -3.73
C SER A 121 27.18 -4.93 -5.10
N ASN A 122 26.27 -4.03 -5.50
CA ASN A 122 26.43 -3.24 -6.73
C ASN A 122 27.54 -2.19 -6.60
N ASP A 123 27.62 -1.46 -5.49
CA ASP A 123 28.70 -0.50 -5.23
C ASP A 123 30.09 -1.17 -5.24
N ASP A 124 30.19 -2.38 -4.67
CA ASP A 124 31.41 -3.16 -4.66
C ASP A 124 31.77 -3.69 -6.06
N LEU A 125 30.78 -4.11 -6.85
CA LEU A 125 30.94 -4.49 -8.26
C LEU A 125 31.36 -3.30 -9.15
N GLU A 126 30.78 -2.12 -8.94
CA GLU A 126 31.19 -0.89 -9.63
C GLU A 126 32.63 -0.49 -9.27
N ARG A 127 33.03 -0.63 -8.01
CA ARG A 127 34.41 -0.34 -7.57
C ARG A 127 35.40 -1.32 -8.22
N ALA A 128 35.06 -2.61 -8.27
CA ALA A 128 35.84 -3.62 -8.98
C ALA A 128 35.95 -3.32 -10.48
N LYS A 129 34.84 -2.96 -11.14
CA LYS A 129 34.82 -2.55 -12.55
C LYS A 129 35.74 -1.35 -12.82
N ARG A 130 35.70 -0.31 -11.98
CA ARG A 130 36.57 0.87 -12.11
C ARG A 130 38.05 0.52 -11.94
N ALA A 131 38.40 -0.34 -10.98
CA ALA A 131 39.76 -0.83 -10.80
C ALA A 131 40.26 -1.65 -12.00
N THR A 132 39.41 -2.51 -12.57
CA THR A 132 39.75 -3.29 -13.78
C THR A 132 39.97 -2.39 -14.99
N ILE A 133 39.16 -1.34 -15.18
CA ILE A 133 39.34 -0.37 -16.28
C ILE A 133 40.71 0.31 -16.17
N VAL A 134 41.06 0.88 -15.00
CA VAL A 134 42.36 1.52 -14.79
C VAL A 134 43.54 0.55 -14.98
N SER A 135 43.36 -0.73 -14.60
CA SER A 135 44.38 -1.77 -14.84
C SER A 135 44.53 -2.17 -16.30
N LEU A 136 43.50 -1.98 -17.14
CA LEU A 136 43.59 -2.17 -18.59
C LEU A 136 44.24 -0.95 -19.24
N GLU A 137 43.86 0.27 -18.84
CA GLU A 137 44.45 1.53 -19.31
C GLU A 137 45.96 1.59 -19.05
N ASP A 138 46.44 1.13 -17.89
CA ASP A 138 47.89 1.01 -17.58
C ASP A 138 48.58 -0.05 -18.45
N PHE A 139 47.90 -1.16 -18.79
CA PHE A 139 48.44 -2.18 -19.70
C PHE A 139 48.53 -1.68 -21.15
N GLU A 140 47.48 -0.99 -21.64
CA GLU A 140 47.45 -0.35 -22.96
C GLU A 140 48.55 0.71 -23.07
N GLN A 141 48.74 1.54 -22.04
CA GLN A 141 49.84 2.51 -22.01
C GLN A 141 51.21 1.82 -22.08
N ARG A 142 51.46 0.77 -21.29
CA ARG A 142 52.73 0.00 -21.35
C ARG A 142 52.96 -0.62 -22.72
N LEU A 143 51.91 -1.14 -23.35
CA LEU A 143 51.97 -1.75 -24.68
C LEU A 143 52.27 -0.70 -25.77
N ASN A 144 51.69 0.49 -25.68
CA ASN A 144 52.00 1.60 -26.59
C ASN A 144 53.47 2.05 -26.46
N HIS A 145 53.99 2.25 -25.24
CA HIS A 145 55.41 2.55 -25.02
C HIS A 145 56.35 1.45 -25.55
N ALA A 146 55.92 0.18 -25.52
CA ALA A 146 56.67 -0.93 -26.10
C ALA A 146 56.66 -0.91 -27.64
N ILE A 147 55.53 -0.54 -28.27
CA ILE A 147 55.42 -0.33 -29.72
C ILE A 147 56.31 0.84 -30.16
N GLU A 148 56.24 1.99 -29.49
CA GLU A 148 57.07 3.16 -29.77
C GLU A 148 58.57 2.81 -29.68
N ARG A 149 58.97 2.05 -28.65
CA ARG A 149 60.35 1.59 -28.49
C ARG A 149 60.78 0.62 -29.60
N ASN A 150 59.90 -0.27 -30.04
CA ASN A 150 60.20 -1.19 -31.14
C ASN A 150 60.34 -0.45 -32.48
N ALA A 151 59.47 0.51 -32.78
CA ALA A 151 59.57 1.32 -34.00
C ALA A 151 60.85 2.18 -34.01
N PHE A 152 61.27 2.69 -32.85
CA PHE A 152 62.57 3.37 -32.73
C PHE A 152 63.75 2.41 -33.03
N LEU A 153 63.75 1.21 -32.44
CA LEU A 153 64.78 0.20 -32.69
C LEU A 153 64.78 -0.32 -34.15
N GLU A 154 63.61 -0.37 -34.79
CA GLU A 154 63.48 -0.67 -36.22
C GLU A 154 64.18 0.40 -37.08
N SER A 155 63.95 1.69 -36.78
CA SER A 155 64.67 2.79 -37.46
C SER A 155 66.18 2.84 -37.20
N GLU A 156 66.66 2.43 -36.00
CA GLU A 156 68.09 2.27 -35.73
C GLU A 156 68.71 1.09 -36.53
N LEU A 157 67.92 0.06 -36.84
CA LEU A 157 68.35 -1.05 -37.70
C LEU A 157 68.36 -0.65 -39.18
N ASP A 158 67.38 0.13 -39.64
CA ASP A 158 67.32 0.68 -41.00
C ASP A 158 68.51 1.63 -41.29
N GLU A 159 68.83 2.56 -40.37
CA GLU A 159 70.00 3.44 -40.52
C GLU A 159 71.29 2.61 -40.58
N LYS A 160 71.41 1.58 -39.72
CA LYS A 160 72.55 0.67 -39.72
C LYS A 160 72.67 -0.13 -41.02
N GLU A 161 71.57 -0.60 -41.61
CA GLU A 161 71.60 -1.25 -42.93
C GLU A 161 72.00 -0.26 -44.03
N PHE A 162 71.43 0.96 -44.04
CA PHE A 162 71.81 2.02 -44.97
C PHE A 162 73.30 2.36 -44.90
N VAL A 163 73.88 2.44 -43.70
CA VAL A 163 75.33 2.64 -43.49
C VAL A 163 76.13 1.43 -43.98
N LEU A 164 75.68 0.20 -43.74
CA LEU A 164 76.35 -1.01 -44.23
C LEU A 164 76.36 -1.08 -45.76
N VAL A 165 75.24 -0.77 -46.43
CA VAL A 165 75.13 -0.70 -47.89
C VAL A 165 76.02 0.42 -48.45
N SER A 166 76.03 1.59 -47.80
CA SER A 166 76.88 2.72 -48.21
C SER A 166 78.38 2.39 -48.08
N VAL A 167 78.79 1.75 -46.97
CA VAL A 167 80.16 1.27 -46.76
C VAL A 167 80.53 0.18 -47.77
N GLN A 168 79.59 -0.70 -48.14
CA GLN A 168 79.85 -1.72 -49.16
C GLN A 168 80.05 -1.09 -50.54
N ARG A 169 79.16 -0.19 -50.96
CA ARG A 169 79.31 0.56 -52.21
C ARG A 169 80.64 1.34 -52.26
N LEU A 170 81.04 2.00 -51.18
CA LEU A 170 82.34 2.70 -51.12
C LEU A 170 83.55 1.74 -51.20
N LYS A 171 83.44 0.49 -50.72
CA LYS A 171 84.48 -0.54 -50.94
C LYS A 171 84.53 -0.99 -52.39
N ASP A 172 83.38 -1.12 -53.04
CA ASP A 172 83.29 -1.47 -54.47
C ASP A 172 83.89 -0.34 -55.33
N GLU A 173 83.47 0.92 -55.13
CA GLU A 173 84.08 2.10 -55.79
C GLU A 173 85.60 2.19 -55.53
N ALA A 174 86.06 1.94 -54.30
CA ALA A 174 87.48 1.94 -53.97
C ALA A 174 88.27 0.73 -54.54
N ARG A 175 87.62 -0.41 -54.82
CA ARG A 175 88.23 -1.52 -55.57
C ARG A 175 88.35 -1.14 -57.04
N ASP A 176 87.30 -0.58 -57.61
CA ASP A 176 87.21 -0.31 -59.04
C ASP A 176 88.17 0.83 -59.43
N LEU A 177 88.30 1.89 -58.59
CA LEU A 177 89.34 2.92 -58.73
C LEU A 177 90.78 2.36 -58.60
N ARG A 178 91.02 1.36 -57.75
CA ARG A 178 92.34 0.68 -57.70
C ARG A 178 92.60 -0.13 -58.97
N GLN A 179 91.57 -0.72 -59.56
CA GLN A 179 91.67 -1.42 -60.83
C GLN A 179 91.91 -0.45 -62.00
N GLU A 180 91.24 0.71 -62.02
CA GLU A 180 91.53 1.78 -62.97
C GLU A 180 92.98 2.28 -62.86
N LEU A 181 93.48 2.51 -61.64
CA LEU A 181 94.88 2.89 -61.42
C LEU A 181 95.86 1.82 -61.93
N ALA A 182 95.62 0.53 -61.64
CA ALA A 182 96.47 -0.58 -62.10
C ALA A 182 96.37 -0.86 -63.63
N VAL A 183 95.32 -0.36 -64.29
CA VAL A 183 95.22 -0.31 -65.76
C VAL A 183 95.92 0.94 -66.30
N ARG A 184 95.78 2.09 -65.65
CA ARG A 184 96.44 3.34 -66.04
C ARG A 184 97.96 3.23 -65.94
N GLU A 185 98.47 2.55 -64.92
CA GLU A 185 99.89 2.23 -64.72
C GLU A 185 100.46 1.39 -65.89
N ARG A 186 99.74 0.34 -66.33
CA ARG A 186 100.09 -0.40 -67.55
C ARG A 186 100.03 0.47 -68.82
N ASN A 187 99.05 1.36 -68.92
CA ASN A 187 98.90 2.22 -70.10
C ASN A 187 99.95 3.35 -70.15
N THR A 188 100.48 3.79 -69.01
CA THR A 188 101.55 4.81 -68.96
C THR A 188 102.89 4.32 -69.50
N ASP A 189 103.14 3.01 -69.58
CA ASP A 189 104.30 2.44 -70.27
C ASP A 189 104.19 2.51 -71.82
N VAL A 190 103.00 2.75 -72.36
CA VAL A 190 102.73 2.72 -73.82
C VAL A 190 102.65 4.13 -74.45
N THR A 191 102.44 5.19 -73.66
CA THR A 191 102.31 6.56 -74.20
C THR A 191 103.05 7.61 -73.38
N ARG A 192 104.35 7.72 -73.63
CA ARG A 192 105.13 8.96 -73.42
C ARG A 192 105.14 9.79 -74.72
N MET A 193 105.58 11.05 -74.61
CA MET A 193 105.57 12.13 -75.63
C MET A 193 104.20 12.83 -75.74
N SER A 194 104.04 14.17 -75.67
CA SER A 194 104.97 15.27 -75.33
C SER A 194 104.18 16.51 -74.82
N ALA A 195 104.86 17.47 -74.16
CA ALA A 195 104.38 18.84 -73.85
C ALA A 195 104.93 19.86 -74.88
N PRO A 196 104.69 21.20 -74.82
CA PRO A 196 103.89 22.09 -73.93
C PRO A 196 102.74 22.82 -74.71
N THR A 197 102.09 23.97 -74.40
CA THR A 197 102.51 25.30 -73.85
C THR A 197 101.27 26.19 -73.52
N SER A 198 101.43 27.29 -72.76
CA SER A 198 100.44 28.40 -72.52
C SER A 198 100.69 29.59 -73.53
N PRO A 199 100.02 30.80 -73.55
CA PRO A 199 99.33 31.56 -72.46
C PRO A 199 98.09 32.47 -72.81
N THR A 200 97.49 33.14 -71.78
CA THR A 200 96.74 34.46 -71.81
C THR A 200 95.41 34.59 -72.64
N GLN A 201 94.45 35.50 -72.40
CA GLN A 201 94.22 36.62 -71.44
C GLN A 201 92.73 37.11 -71.45
N GLU A 202 92.18 37.52 -70.28
CA GLU A 202 90.98 38.39 -70.01
C GLU A 202 89.59 38.05 -70.64
N ASP A 203 88.41 38.55 -70.20
CA ASP A 203 88.08 39.60 -69.19
C ASP A 203 86.76 39.31 -68.38
N ASN A 204 86.38 40.22 -67.46
CA ASN A 204 85.10 40.43 -66.71
C ASN A 204 83.80 39.82 -67.33
N ASP A 205 82.72 39.42 -66.62
CA ASP A 205 82.06 39.89 -65.37
C ASP A 205 80.97 38.83 -64.96
N LYS A 206 80.18 38.81 -63.86
CA LYS A 206 79.99 39.62 -62.63
C LYS A 206 79.33 38.80 -61.47
N MET A 207 79.28 39.41 -60.28
CA MET A 207 78.47 39.16 -59.06
C MET A 207 76.91 39.19 -59.27
N ASP A 208 76.01 38.80 -58.34
CA ASP A 208 76.11 38.38 -56.91
C ASP A 208 74.85 37.60 -56.44
N TYR A 209 74.95 36.72 -55.41
CA TYR A 209 74.25 36.91 -54.11
C TYR A 209 74.65 35.90 -53.01
N SER A 210 74.42 36.27 -51.75
CA SER A 210 75.00 35.63 -50.55
C SER A 210 74.15 34.56 -49.83
N VAL A 211 74.77 33.39 -49.64
CA VAL A 211 75.02 32.69 -48.35
C VAL A 211 74.24 33.14 -47.09
N GLN A 212 73.59 32.21 -46.37
CA GLN A 212 74.03 31.67 -45.04
C GLN A 212 73.03 30.71 -44.37
N ALA A 213 73.52 29.92 -43.40
CA ALA A 213 72.76 29.01 -42.54
C ALA A 213 73.27 29.07 -41.09
N SER A 214 72.41 28.84 -40.08
CA SER A 214 72.78 28.52 -38.69
C SER A 214 71.59 28.06 -37.84
N LEU A 215 71.87 27.34 -36.76
CA LEU A 215 70.92 26.76 -35.78
C LEU A 215 70.39 27.82 -34.78
N SER A 216 69.24 27.56 -34.14
CA SER A 216 69.09 27.53 -32.65
C SER A 216 67.65 27.29 -32.14
N LEU A 217 67.56 26.79 -30.90
CA LEU A 217 66.41 26.69 -29.98
C LEU A 217 66.88 27.25 -28.60
N PRO A 218 66.06 27.31 -27.51
CA PRO A 218 64.64 27.66 -27.35
C PRO A 218 64.44 28.80 -26.29
N ALA A 219 63.19 29.24 -26.03
CA ALA A 219 62.84 29.99 -24.81
C ALA A 219 61.33 29.92 -24.48
N THR A 220 60.95 30.17 -23.22
CA THR A 220 59.56 30.20 -22.69
C THR A 220 59.03 31.63 -22.50
N PRO A 221 57.75 31.79 -22.12
CA PRO A 221 57.51 32.21 -20.73
C PRO A 221 56.42 31.40 -20.00
N LEU A 222 56.32 31.61 -18.68
CA LEU A 222 55.49 30.83 -17.74
C LEU A 222 54.49 31.72 -16.96
N ALA A 223 53.19 31.50 -17.16
CA ALA A 223 52.12 31.85 -16.21
C ALA A 223 50.93 30.90 -16.48
N LYS A 224 50.56 29.96 -15.60
CA LYS A 224 49.92 30.14 -14.27
C LYS A 224 48.57 30.87 -14.32
N SER A 225 47.50 30.10 -14.58
CA SER A 225 46.47 29.92 -13.55
C SER A 225 46.01 28.47 -13.53
N LEU A 226 45.67 28.00 -12.33
CA LEU A 226 44.84 26.82 -12.11
C LEU A 226 43.37 27.26 -12.26
N ASP A 227 42.47 26.34 -12.61
CA ASP A 227 41.31 25.98 -11.77
C ASP A 227 40.40 24.97 -12.47
N ASN A 228 40.19 23.83 -11.81
CA ASN A 228 39.36 22.73 -12.26
C ASN A 228 38.27 22.51 -11.20
N ALA A 229 37.03 22.93 -11.50
CA ALA A 229 35.95 22.98 -10.51
C ALA A 229 34.69 22.25 -11.00
N PHE A 230 34.26 21.26 -10.22
CA PHE A 230 32.96 20.58 -10.36
C PHE A 230 31.82 21.53 -9.97
N ALA A 231 30.81 21.69 -10.84
CA ALA A 231 29.52 22.28 -10.47
C ALA A 231 28.38 21.82 -11.40
N ASN A 232 27.69 20.75 -11.00
CA ASN A 232 26.24 20.61 -11.18
C ASN A 232 25.56 21.12 -9.88
N PRO A 233 24.26 21.43 -9.83
CA PRO A 233 23.20 21.05 -10.78
C PRO A 233 22.20 22.19 -11.14
N THR A 234 21.13 21.82 -11.89
CA THR A 234 19.82 22.52 -12.01
C THR A 234 19.80 23.92 -12.69
N GLU A 235 18.75 24.34 -13.42
CA GLU A 235 17.43 23.75 -13.69
C GLU A 235 16.82 24.20 -15.04
N LEU A 236 15.76 23.50 -15.47
CA LEU A 236 14.68 23.89 -16.41
C LEU A 236 14.98 24.64 -17.73
N SER A 237 14.67 23.97 -18.85
CA SER A 237 13.90 24.59 -19.94
C SER A 237 12.99 23.55 -20.61
N ASN A 238 11.74 23.93 -20.93
CA ASN A 238 10.72 23.02 -21.43
C ASN A 238 10.83 22.77 -22.95
N GLY A 239 10.76 21.50 -23.36
CA GLY A 239 10.59 21.09 -24.75
C GLY A 239 9.48 20.05 -24.87
N LEU A 240 8.35 20.40 -25.50
CA LEU A 240 7.14 19.56 -25.54
C LEU A 240 7.33 18.30 -26.40
N GLY A 241 7.24 17.12 -25.77
CA GLY A 241 7.36 15.83 -26.45
C GLY A 241 6.75 14.69 -25.64
N ASN A 242 5.41 14.61 -25.58
CA ASN A 242 4.68 13.63 -24.76
C ASN A 242 4.73 12.17 -25.30
N SER A 243 5.93 11.62 -25.45
CA SER A 243 6.14 10.20 -25.69
C SER A 243 6.43 9.47 -24.36
N LEU A 244 5.36 9.19 -23.60
CA LEU A 244 5.43 8.15 -22.58
C LEU A 244 5.94 6.86 -23.24
N THR A 245 6.99 6.27 -22.66
CA THR A 245 7.57 5.01 -23.17
C THR A 245 6.47 3.95 -23.31
N PRO A 246 6.57 3.01 -24.27
CA PRO A 246 5.51 2.01 -24.48
C PRO A 246 5.13 1.26 -23.19
N SER A 247 6.12 0.93 -22.35
CA SER A 247 5.91 0.33 -21.03
C SER A 247 5.14 1.25 -20.06
N ALA A 248 5.53 2.52 -19.92
CA ALA A 248 4.83 3.48 -19.07
C ALA A 248 3.38 3.72 -19.53
N ARG A 249 3.14 3.77 -20.85
CA ARG A 249 1.80 3.89 -21.43
C ARG A 249 0.91 2.68 -21.10
N ILE A 250 1.44 1.47 -21.26
CA ILE A 250 0.71 0.22 -20.95
C ILE A 250 0.45 0.11 -19.44
N SER A 251 1.43 0.46 -18.60
CA SER A 251 1.27 0.50 -17.13
C SER A 251 0.15 1.47 -16.71
N ALA A 252 0.14 2.70 -17.23
CA ALA A 252 -0.90 3.67 -16.95
C ALA A 252 -2.29 3.21 -17.40
N LEU A 253 -2.41 2.60 -18.59
CA LEU A 253 -3.68 2.05 -19.09
C LEU A 253 -4.19 0.89 -18.22
N ASN A 254 -3.31 0.00 -17.75
CA ASN A 254 -3.69 -1.09 -16.85
C ASN A 254 -4.19 -0.56 -15.49
N ILE A 255 -3.53 0.46 -14.93
CA ILE A 255 -3.94 1.13 -13.68
C ILE A 255 -5.31 1.81 -13.85
N VAL A 256 -5.53 2.52 -14.96
CA VAL A 256 -6.84 3.13 -15.27
C VAL A 256 -7.94 2.08 -15.46
N SER A 257 -7.63 0.95 -16.11
CA SER A 257 -8.58 -0.16 -16.29
C SER A 257 -9.00 -0.78 -14.95
N ASP A 258 -8.04 -1.09 -14.07
CA ASP A 258 -8.31 -1.64 -12.75
C ASP A 258 -9.06 -0.63 -11.84
N LEU A 259 -8.74 0.67 -11.93
CA LEU A 259 -9.50 1.73 -11.26
C LEU A 259 -10.96 1.78 -11.74
N LEU A 260 -11.21 1.75 -13.05
CA LEU A 260 -12.57 1.73 -13.61
C LEU A 260 -13.35 0.48 -13.19
N GLN A 261 -12.70 -0.69 -13.15
CA GLN A 261 -13.32 -1.93 -12.68
C GLN A 261 -13.67 -1.86 -11.19
N LYS A 262 -12.79 -1.30 -10.35
CA LYS A 262 -13.08 -1.06 -8.92
C LYS A 262 -14.19 -0.04 -8.70
N VAL A 263 -14.25 1.03 -9.51
CA VAL A 263 -15.33 2.03 -9.45
C VAL A 263 -16.67 1.39 -9.81
N GLY A 264 -16.78 0.64 -10.92
CA GLY A 264 -18.03 -0.05 -11.27
C GLY A 264 -18.48 -1.08 -10.22
N ALA A 265 -17.54 -1.76 -9.56
CA ALA A 265 -17.83 -2.64 -8.43
C ALA A 265 -18.31 -1.87 -7.17
N LEU A 266 -17.77 -0.68 -6.92
CA LEU A 266 -18.21 0.22 -5.84
C LEU A 266 -19.60 0.81 -6.12
N GLU A 267 -19.89 1.26 -7.34
CA GLU A 267 -21.21 1.76 -7.74
C GLU A 267 -22.29 0.67 -7.66
N SER A 268 -21.93 -0.57 -8.04
CA SER A 268 -22.80 -1.75 -7.89
C SER A 268 -23.12 -2.03 -6.42
N LYS A 269 -22.11 -1.98 -5.54
CA LYS A 269 -22.30 -2.11 -4.08
C LYS A 269 -23.11 -0.95 -3.48
N LEU A 270 -22.84 0.30 -3.90
CA LEU A 270 -23.58 1.48 -3.46
C LEU A 270 -25.07 1.37 -3.84
N THR A 271 -25.36 0.88 -5.05
CA THR A 271 -26.72 0.64 -5.53
C THR A 271 -27.41 -0.46 -4.72
N ALA A 272 -26.71 -1.56 -4.42
CA ALA A 272 -27.22 -2.63 -3.56
C ALA A 272 -27.53 -2.11 -2.13
N CYS A 273 -26.62 -1.36 -1.51
CA CYS A 273 -26.84 -0.72 -0.20
C CYS A 273 -28.03 0.25 -0.23
N ARG A 274 -28.17 1.05 -1.30
CA ARG A 274 -29.29 1.99 -1.46
C ARG A 274 -30.63 1.29 -1.63
N ASN A 275 -30.66 0.12 -2.25
CA ASN A 275 -31.87 -0.70 -2.35
C ASN A 275 -32.18 -1.39 -1.02
N PHE A 276 -31.19 -2.01 -0.36
CA PHE A 276 -31.36 -2.59 0.99
C PHE A 276 -31.89 -1.58 2.02
N ALA A 277 -31.43 -0.31 1.96
CA ALA A 277 -31.95 0.77 2.79
C ALA A 277 -33.41 1.17 2.46
N LYS A 278 -33.82 1.11 1.19
CA LYS A 278 -35.25 1.26 0.81
C LYS A 278 -36.07 0.09 1.33
N ASP A 279 -35.57 -1.13 1.20
CA ASP A 279 -36.28 -2.35 1.58
C ASP A 279 -36.47 -2.44 3.11
N GLN A 280 -35.46 -2.04 3.89
CA GLN A 280 -35.64 -1.84 5.34
C GLN A 280 -36.69 -0.76 5.63
N LYS A 281 -36.65 0.39 4.94
CA LYS A 281 -37.64 1.45 5.15
C LYS A 281 -39.06 0.99 4.81
N ALA A 282 -39.24 0.24 3.72
CA ALA A 282 -40.51 -0.35 3.31
C ALA A 282 -41.01 -1.37 4.35
N ARG A 283 -40.13 -2.28 4.80
CA ARG A 283 -40.45 -3.30 5.81
C ARG A 283 -40.84 -2.67 7.15
N ASN A 284 -40.16 -1.59 7.55
CA ASN A 284 -40.52 -0.82 8.74
C ASN A 284 -41.87 -0.10 8.59
N SER A 285 -42.20 0.46 7.42
CA SER A 285 -43.54 1.04 7.20
C SER A 285 -44.65 -0.01 7.26
N TYR A 286 -44.44 -1.23 6.72
CA TYR A 286 -45.41 -2.31 6.84
C TYR A 286 -45.60 -2.77 8.29
N ALA A 287 -44.51 -2.92 9.06
CA ALA A 287 -44.56 -3.28 10.48
C ALA A 287 -45.28 -2.23 11.36
N ILE A 288 -45.23 -0.95 10.97
CA ILE A 288 -45.98 0.14 11.62
C ILE A 288 -47.47 0.07 11.28
N THR A 289 -47.84 -0.25 10.02
CA THR A 289 -49.26 -0.39 9.64
C THR A 289 -49.94 -1.63 10.25
N GLU A 290 -49.19 -2.67 10.59
CA GLU A 290 -49.73 -3.92 11.14
C GLU A 290 -49.96 -3.88 12.67
N ASN A 291 -49.27 -2.98 13.39
CA ASN A 291 -49.38 -2.82 14.85
C ASN A 291 -50.01 -1.48 15.29
N GLY A 292 -50.68 -0.77 14.37
CA GLY A 292 -51.14 0.60 14.59
C GLY A 292 -52.45 0.74 15.37
N ASN A 293 -52.47 0.48 16.69
CA ASN A 293 -53.60 0.88 17.54
C ASN A 293 -53.19 1.40 18.94
N VAL A 294 -53.51 2.68 19.18
CA VAL A 294 -53.47 3.44 20.45
C VAL A 294 -52.14 3.48 21.23
N ILE A 295 -51.49 4.66 21.27
CA ILE A 295 -51.34 5.48 22.50
C ILE A 295 -50.84 6.88 22.10
N ASN A 296 -51.51 7.92 22.59
CA ASN A 296 -51.02 9.30 22.50
C ASN A 296 -49.93 9.52 23.56
N TYR A 297 -48.79 10.08 23.18
CA TYR A 297 -48.04 10.97 24.06
C TYR A 297 -47.51 12.16 23.28
N SER A 298 -47.82 13.36 23.77
CA SER A 298 -47.22 14.60 23.29
C SER A 298 -45.89 14.81 24.00
N THR A 299 -44.80 14.97 23.25
CA THR A 299 -43.52 15.42 23.81
C THR A 299 -42.87 16.40 22.86
N THR A 300 -42.59 17.59 23.39
CA THR A 300 -42.04 18.73 22.66
C THR A 300 -40.56 18.54 22.32
N PRO A 301 -40.10 18.96 21.12
CA PRO A 301 -38.68 18.95 20.80
C PRO A 301 -37.95 20.09 21.52
N SER A 302 -36.99 19.76 22.39
CA SER A 302 -36.02 20.72 22.94
C SER A 302 -34.69 20.58 22.20
N LEU A 303 -34.07 21.71 21.85
CA LEU A 303 -32.77 21.74 21.15
C LEU A 303 -31.61 21.65 22.15
N THR A 304 -30.42 21.34 21.61
CA THR A 304 -29.10 21.34 22.27
C THR A 304 -28.87 20.17 23.25
N HIS A 305 -27.63 19.75 23.54
CA HIS A 305 -26.33 20.34 23.21
C HIS A 305 -25.29 19.26 22.82
N THR A 306 -24.30 19.62 22.02
CA THR A 306 -23.19 18.72 21.63
C THR A 306 -22.09 18.70 22.68
N HIS A 307 -21.61 17.52 23.08
CA HIS A 307 -20.34 17.43 23.78
C HIS A 307 -19.50 16.22 23.34
N THR A 308 -18.46 16.52 22.56
CA THR A 308 -17.36 15.60 22.24
C THR A 308 -16.42 15.52 23.43
N HIS A 309 -16.15 14.31 23.94
CA HIS A 309 -15.00 14.09 24.81
C HIS A 309 -14.06 13.05 24.20
N ILE A 310 -12.94 13.55 23.69
CA ILE A 310 -11.75 12.75 23.42
C ILE A 310 -11.03 12.61 24.77
N THR A 311 -10.62 11.40 25.13
CA THR A 311 -9.64 11.17 26.19
C THR A 311 -8.52 10.30 25.64
N HIS A 312 -7.33 10.86 25.62
CA HIS A 312 -6.09 10.20 25.25
C HIS A 312 -5.44 9.66 26.54
N LEU A 313 -5.02 8.40 26.52
CA LEU A 313 -3.98 7.85 27.41
C LEU A 313 -3.40 6.61 26.71
#